data_AF-A0A392NFP8-F1
#
_entry.id   AF-A0A392NFP8-F1
#
_cell.length_a   1.000
_cell.length_b   1.000
_cell.length_c   1.000
_cell.angle_alpha   90.00
_cell.angle_beta   90.00
_cell.angle_gamma   90.00
#
_symmetry.space_group_name_H-M   'P 1'
#
loop_
_entity.id
_entity.type
_entity.pdbx_description
1 polymer ?
#
loop_
_entity_poly.entity_id
_entity_poly.type
_entity_poly.pdbx_seq_one_letter_code
_entity_poly.pdbx_strand_id
1 'polypeptide(L)'
;CIMCRAEAHKLFSRKPIFDALGVQLFAVVHEHMESEIKDFWPRYWGGVVLFDRGKDFFKALGGGKLHKKFFSGFLLNPRAISNYKRAKATGFQKNFRGEGEIKGGLFIVGSGKTGIAYQFIEMNFGDWAPLAEVIEICTQLQKQQPGQGELEQP
;
A
#
# COMPACT_ATOMS: atom_id res chain seq x y z
N CYS A 1 -9.20 7.72 6.86
CA CYS A 1 -7.79 8.16 7.04
C CYS A 1 -7.32 9.08 5.90
N ILE A 2 -6.82 10.31 6.15
CA ILE A 2 -6.28 11.21 5.10
C ILE A 2 -4.91 10.76 4.57
N MET A 3 -4.03 10.26 5.43
CA MET A 3 -2.70 9.79 5.05
C MET A 3 -2.78 8.60 4.10
N CYS A 4 -3.67 7.66 4.39
CA CYS A 4 -3.95 6.47 3.57
C CYS A 4 -4.54 6.84 2.21
N ARG A 5 -5.50 7.78 2.16
CA ARG A 5 -6.05 8.32 0.90
C ARG A 5 -4.97 8.97 0.03
N ALA A 6 -4.10 9.75 0.66
CA ALA A 6 -3.03 10.44 -0.04
C ALA A 6 -1.95 9.49 -0.58
N GLU A 7 -1.59 8.44 0.18
CA GLU A 7 -0.69 7.38 -0.30
C GLU A 7 -1.30 6.60 -1.46
N ALA A 8 -2.53 6.11 -1.30
CA ALA A 8 -3.24 5.35 -2.32
C ALA A 8 -3.30 6.13 -3.64
N HIS A 9 -3.68 7.40 -3.59
CA HIS A 9 -3.70 8.25 -4.77
C HIS A 9 -2.29 8.48 -5.34
N LYS A 10 -1.29 8.69 -4.50
CA LYS A 10 0.11 8.85 -4.95
C LYS A 10 0.60 7.62 -5.71
N LEU A 11 0.36 6.41 -5.22
CA LEU A 11 0.72 5.17 -5.92
C LEU A 11 -0.12 4.97 -7.18
N PHE A 12 -1.44 5.05 -7.07
CA PHE A 12 -2.35 4.71 -8.16
C PHE A 12 -2.32 5.71 -9.32
N SER A 13 -2.04 6.98 -9.06
CA SER A 13 -1.83 7.97 -10.14
C SER A 13 -0.60 7.67 -11.01
N ARG A 14 0.28 6.75 -10.59
CA ARG A 14 1.40 6.22 -11.39
C ARG A 14 1.12 4.82 -11.94
N LYS A 15 -0.13 4.35 -11.90
CA LYS A 15 -0.53 3.05 -12.47
C LYS A 15 0.03 2.80 -13.88
N PRO A 16 0.07 3.76 -14.84
CA PRO A 16 0.66 3.51 -16.15
C PRO A 16 2.11 3.03 -16.12
N ILE A 17 2.91 3.45 -15.14
CA ILE A 17 4.29 2.97 -14.96
C ILE A 17 4.28 1.50 -14.55
N PHE A 18 3.44 1.14 -13.57
CA PHE A 18 3.32 -0.24 -13.11
C PHE A 18 2.74 -1.17 -14.18
N ASP A 19 1.77 -0.69 -14.95
CA ASP A 19 1.20 -1.43 -16.08
C ASP A 19 2.26 -1.72 -17.15
N ALA A 20 3.10 -0.75 -17.49
CA ALA A 20 4.22 -0.93 -18.42
C ALA A 20 5.28 -1.93 -17.90
N LEU A 21 5.38 -2.08 -16.58
CA LEU A 21 6.23 -3.08 -15.91
C LEU A 21 5.55 -4.45 -15.79
N GLY A 22 4.30 -4.60 -16.23
CA GLY A 22 3.53 -5.84 -16.06
C GLY A 22 3.09 -6.09 -14.61
N VAL A 23 3.07 -5.06 -13.76
CA VAL A 23 2.76 -5.16 -12.33
C VAL A 23 1.32 -4.76 -12.06
N GLN A 24 0.59 -5.65 -11.40
CA GLN A 24 -0.77 -5.38 -10.93
C GLN A 24 -0.76 -4.74 -9.55
N LEU A 25 -1.65 -3.75 -9.35
CA LEU A 25 -1.80 -3.05 -8.08
C LEU A 25 -3.11 -3.45 -7.39
N PHE A 26 -3.01 -3.83 -6.11
CA PHE A 26 -4.14 -4.14 -5.25
C PHE A 26 -4.11 -3.26 -3.99
N ALA A 27 -5.25 -2.70 -3.61
CA ALA A 27 -5.40 -2.09 -2.28
C ALA A 27 -5.99 -3.13 -1.32
N VAL A 28 -5.43 -3.26 -0.13
CA VAL A 28 -5.96 -4.16 0.90
C VAL A 28 -6.51 -3.33 2.05
N VAL A 29 -7.76 -3.60 2.43
CA VAL A 29 -8.45 -2.92 3.54
C VAL A 29 -8.88 -3.94 4.58
N HIS A 30 -8.77 -3.60 5.87
CA HIS A 30 -9.27 -4.45 6.96
C HIS A 30 -10.61 -3.97 7.53
N GLU A 31 -11.15 -2.87 7.01
CA GLU A 31 -12.44 -2.33 7.42
C GLU A 31 -13.38 -2.35 6.22
N HIS A 32 -14.53 -3.00 6.40
CA HIS A 32 -15.57 -3.04 5.40
C HIS A 32 -16.77 -2.23 5.89
N MET A 33 -16.58 -0.91 5.91
CA MET A 33 -17.67 0.04 6.05
C MET A 33 -18.05 0.51 4.64
N GLU A 34 -19.27 0.20 4.19
CA GLU A 34 -19.69 0.46 2.82
C GLU A 34 -19.53 1.93 2.42
N SER A 35 -19.80 2.86 3.35
CA SER A 35 -19.57 4.30 3.15
C SER A 35 -18.10 4.64 2.94
N GLU A 36 -17.18 4.00 3.68
CA GLU A 36 -15.75 4.24 3.55
C GLU A 36 -15.18 3.73 2.24
N ILE A 37 -15.67 2.57 1.78
CA ILE A 37 -15.27 2.00 0.49
C ILE A 37 -15.78 2.90 -0.64
N LYS A 38 -17.04 3.35 -0.60
CA LYS A 38 -17.61 4.27 -1.60
C LYS A 38 -16.89 5.62 -1.63
N ASP A 39 -16.46 6.13 -0.48
CA ASP A 39 -15.69 7.37 -0.40
C ASP A 39 -14.24 7.20 -0.88
N PHE A 40 -13.68 6.01 -0.72
CA PHE A 40 -12.30 5.69 -1.08
C PHE A 40 -12.14 5.32 -2.56
N TRP A 41 -13.00 4.43 -3.04
CA TRP A 41 -13.01 3.86 -4.39
C TRP A 41 -14.25 4.37 -5.15
N PRO A 42 -14.09 4.89 -6.38
CA PRO A 42 -12.88 4.89 -7.21
C PRO A 42 -11.98 6.14 -7.03
N ARG A 43 -12.32 7.07 -6.13
CA ARG A 43 -11.73 8.42 -6.07
C ARG A 43 -10.21 8.44 -5.82
N TYR A 44 -9.71 7.64 -4.88
CA TYR A 44 -8.28 7.61 -4.51
C TYR A 44 -7.57 6.34 -5.00
N TRP A 45 -8.35 5.31 -5.33
CA TRP A 45 -7.86 4.05 -5.88
C TRP A 45 -8.88 3.57 -6.90
N GLY A 46 -8.47 3.40 -8.15
CA GLY A 46 -9.34 2.92 -9.24
C GLY A 46 -9.18 1.43 -9.55
N GLY A 47 -8.35 0.71 -8.80
CA GLY A 47 -8.04 -0.70 -9.03
C GLY A 47 -8.86 -1.63 -8.13
N VAL A 48 -8.43 -2.89 -8.07
CA VAL A 48 -9.04 -3.89 -7.19
C VAL A 48 -8.77 -3.53 -5.72
N VAL A 49 -9.82 -3.68 -4.90
CA VAL A 49 -9.76 -3.53 -3.45
C VAL A 49 -10.10 -4.88 -2.81
N LEU A 50 -9.20 -5.40 -1.99
CA LEU A 50 -9.35 -6.67 -1.29
C LEU A 50 -9.70 -6.41 0.17
N PHE A 51 -10.71 -7.11 0.68
CA PHE A 51 -11.09 -7.04 2.09
C PHE A 51 -10.42 -8.15 2.90
N ASP A 52 -9.47 -7.76 3.75
CA ASP A 52 -8.77 -8.64 4.67
C ASP A 52 -9.51 -8.71 6.02
N ARG A 53 -10.55 -9.54 6.06
CA ARG A 53 -11.40 -9.75 7.24
C ARG A 53 -10.59 -10.23 8.46
N GLY A 54 -9.61 -11.11 8.22
CA GLY A 54 -8.75 -11.70 9.25
C GLY A 54 -7.64 -10.78 9.75
N LYS A 55 -7.37 -9.68 9.01
CA LYS A 55 -6.22 -8.79 9.18
C LYS A 55 -4.89 -9.51 8.95
N ASP A 56 -4.89 -10.60 8.19
CA ASP A 56 -3.71 -11.47 8.01
C ASP A 56 -2.63 -10.81 7.16
N PHE A 57 -3.00 -9.95 6.20
CA PHE A 57 -2.06 -9.09 5.48
C PHE A 57 -1.34 -8.15 6.46
N PHE A 58 -2.10 -7.51 7.35
CA PHE A 58 -1.57 -6.58 8.35
C PHE A 58 -0.73 -7.29 9.43
N LYS A 59 -1.11 -8.52 9.81
CA LYS A 59 -0.30 -9.36 10.69
C LYS A 59 1.00 -9.78 10.00
N ALA A 60 0.96 -10.16 8.73
CA ALA A 60 2.16 -10.51 7.97
C ALA A 60 3.15 -9.33 7.91
N LEU A 61 2.65 -8.10 7.74
CA LEU A 61 3.47 -6.89 7.83
C LEU A 61 4.14 -6.72 9.20
N GLY A 62 3.45 -7.08 10.29
CA GLY A 62 3.96 -6.97 11.66
C GLY A 62 4.56 -8.25 12.24
N GLY A 63 5.06 -9.17 11.42
CA GLY A 63 5.72 -10.40 11.90
C GLY A 63 4.79 -11.37 12.63
N GLY A 64 3.55 -11.51 12.14
CA GLY A 64 2.50 -12.37 12.71
C GLY A 64 1.60 -11.67 13.72
N LYS A 65 1.84 -10.39 14.04
CA LYS A 65 1.03 -9.60 14.97
C LYS A 65 0.64 -8.27 14.34
N LEU A 66 -0.49 -7.70 14.77
CA LEU A 66 -0.90 -6.38 14.32
C LEU A 66 0.06 -5.32 14.88
N HIS A 67 0.63 -4.52 14.00
CA HIS A 67 1.50 -3.43 14.40
C HIS A 67 0.69 -2.20 14.79
N LYS A 68 0.14 -2.23 16.01
CA LYS A 68 -0.71 -1.16 16.56
C LYS A 68 0.11 -0.06 17.23
N LYS A 69 -0.59 0.99 17.68
CA LYS A 69 -0.01 2.09 18.44
C LYS A 69 -0.60 2.16 19.84
N PHE A 70 0.15 2.76 20.78
CA PHE A 70 -0.42 3.42 21.95
C PHE A 70 -0.73 4.89 21.60
N PHE A 71 -1.95 5.36 21.88
CA PHE A 71 -2.45 6.71 21.54
C PHE A 71 -1.47 7.86 21.87
N SER A 72 -0.74 7.77 22.98
CA SER A 72 0.20 8.81 23.45
C SER A 72 1.36 9.10 22.48
N GLY A 73 1.75 8.13 21.65
CA GLY A 73 2.93 8.28 20.78
C GLY A 73 2.68 9.06 19.48
N PHE A 74 1.48 9.57 19.19
CA PHE A 74 1.18 10.23 17.89
C PHE A 74 1.46 11.72 17.94
N LEU A 75 0.99 12.37 19.00
CA LEU A 75 1.13 13.80 19.19
C LEU A 75 2.57 14.21 19.54
N LEU A 76 3.39 13.27 20.01
CA LEU A 76 4.79 13.52 20.36
C LEU A 76 5.78 13.00 19.31
N ASN A 77 5.31 12.40 18.21
CA ASN A 77 6.20 11.88 17.17
C ASN A 77 6.35 12.89 16.02
N PRO A 78 7.51 13.56 15.89
CA PRO A 78 7.71 14.59 14.87
C PRO A 78 7.58 14.07 13.44
N ARG A 79 7.92 12.79 13.19
CA ARG A 79 7.73 12.16 11.88
C ARG A 79 6.25 11.99 11.55
N ALA A 80 5.46 11.47 12.49
CA ALA A 80 4.01 11.32 12.31
C ALA A 80 3.31 12.69 12.08
N ILE A 81 3.73 13.73 12.79
CA ILE A 81 3.25 15.10 12.57
C ILE A 81 3.60 15.59 11.16
N SER A 82 4.84 15.37 10.72
CA SER A 82 5.29 15.73 9.37
C SER A 82 4.49 14.99 8.29
N ASN A 83 4.28 13.68 8.46
CA ASN A 83 3.47 12.85 7.56
C ASN A 83 2.03 13.35 7.48
N TYR A 84 1.43 13.72 8.62
CA TYR A 84 0.10 14.32 8.64
C TYR A 84 0.04 15.66 7.91
N LYS A 85 1.02 16.55 8.12
CA LYS A 85 1.10 17.83 7.40
C LYS A 85 1.22 17.61 5.89
N ARG A 86 2.08 16.67 5.46
CA ARG A 86 2.26 16.28 4.06
C ARG A 86 0.96 15.73 3.45
N ALA A 87 0.23 14.88 4.17
CA ALA A 87 -1.06 14.39 3.70
C ALA A 87 -2.12 15.50 3.64
N LYS A 88 -2.16 16.41 4.63
CA LYS A 88 -3.09 17.55 4.65
C LYS A 88 -2.88 18.49 3.46
N ALA A 89 -1.65 18.67 3.01
CA ALA A 89 -1.33 19.51 1.85
C ALA A 89 -1.94 19.01 0.52
N THR A 90 -2.41 17.76 0.44
CA THR A 90 -3.14 17.25 -0.73
C THR A 90 -4.55 17.85 -0.90
N GLY A 91 -5.09 18.50 0.13
CA GLY A 91 -6.47 19.00 0.13
C GLY A 91 -7.54 17.91 0.21
N PHE A 92 -7.16 16.64 0.37
CA PHE A 92 -8.12 15.54 0.47
C PHE A 92 -8.95 15.58 1.75
N GLN A 93 -10.19 15.10 1.65
CA GLN A 93 -11.10 15.05 2.78
C GLN A 93 -10.53 14.17 3.89
N LYS A 94 -10.58 14.69 5.12
CA LYS A 94 -10.24 13.91 6.31
C LYS A 94 -11.31 12.86 6.55
N ASN A 95 -10.89 11.70 7.03
CA ASN A 95 -11.80 10.72 7.58
C ASN A 95 -11.19 10.08 8.83
N PHE A 96 -11.95 10.13 9.92
CA PHE A 96 -11.61 9.63 11.25
C PHE A 96 -12.48 8.42 11.66
N ARG A 97 -13.37 7.94 10.78
CA ARG A 97 -14.10 6.69 10.99
C ARG A 97 -13.17 5.50 10.79
N GLY A 98 -13.27 4.51 11.67
CA GLY A 98 -12.43 3.32 11.70
C GLY A 98 -11.63 3.14 12.99
N GLU A 99 -10.99 1.99 13.13
CA GLU A 99 -10.14 1.57 14.25
C GLU A 99 -8.87 2.42 14.35
N GLY A 100 -8.31 2.87 13.21
CA GLY A 100 -7.33 3.96 13.15
C GLY A 100 -6.00 3.74 13.88
N GLU A 101 -5.72 2.54 14.38
CA GLU A 101 -4.54 2.22 15.19
C GLU A 101 -3.58 1.25 14.50
N ILE A 102 -4.10 0.39 13.63
CA ILE A 102 -3.30 -0.54 12.84
C ILE A 102 -2.47 0.23 11.83
N LYS A 103 -1.14 0.04 11.87
CA LYS A 103 -0.24 0.49 10.81
C LYS A 103 -0.26 -0.48 9.64
N GLY A 104 -0.13 0.08 8.44
CA GLY A 104 -0.10 -0.63 7.18
C GLY A 104 1.32 -0.88 6.67
N GLY A 105 1.42 -0.96 5.35
CA GLY A 105 2.64 -1.28 4.65
C GLY A 105 2.35 -1.71 3.22
N LEU A 106 3.38 -2.21 2.55
CA LEU A 106 3.33 -2.61 1.16
C LEU A 106 4.14 -3.89 0.96
N PHE A 107 3.59 -4.81 0.17
CA PHE A 107 4.33 -5.95 -0.35
C PHE A 107 4.44 -5.83 -1.87
N ILE A 108 5.60 -6.21 -2.41
CA ILE A 108 5.76 -6.56 -3.83
C ILE A 108 5.99 -8.06 -3.87
N VAL A 109 5.11 -8.75 -4.59
CA VAL A 109 5.14 -10.21 -4.74
C VAL A 109 5.59 -10.50 -6.16
N GLY A 110 6.64 -11.30 -6.31
CA GLY A 110 7.12 -11.71 -7.62
C GLY A 110 6.20 -12.76 -8.26
N SER A 111 6.31 -12.93 -9.57
CA SER A 111 5.49 -13.87 -10.34
C SER A 111 5.80 -15.33 -10.00
N GLY A 112 4.79 -16.20 -10.05
CA GLY A 112 4.96 -17.62 -9.79
C GLY A 112 5.32 -17.92 -8.33
N LYS A 113 6.34 -18.75 -8.10
CA LYS A 113 6.74 -19.20 -6.75
C LYS A 113 7.95 -18.44 -6.19
N THR A 114 8.24 -17.23 -6.68
CA THR A 114 9.40 -16.44 -6.22
C THR A 114 9.17 -15.75 -4.88
N GLY A 115 7.92 -15.64 -4.42
CA GLY A 115 7.59 -15.09 -3.11
C GLY A 115 7.64 -13.56 -3.04
N ILE A 116 7.93 -13.03 -1.84
CA ILE A 116 7.96 -11.59 -1.55
C ILE A 116 9.31 -11.02 -2.01
N ALA A 117 9.28 -10.09 -2.95
CA ALA A 117 10.46 -9.40 -3.46
C ALA A 117 10.81 -8.16 -2.64
N TYR A 118 9.80 -7.52 -2.05
CA TYR A 118 9.98 -6.34 -1.21
C TYR A 118 8.86 -6.20 -0.19
N GLN A 119 9.23 -5.69 0.98
CA GLN A 119 8.33 -5.39 2.07
C GLN A 119 8.67 -4.01 2.63
N PHE A 120 7.65 -3.15 2.69
CA PHE A 120 7.69 -1.91 3.44
C PHE A 120 6.72 -2.00 4.62
N ILE A 121 7.19 -1.67 5.81
CA ILE A 121 6.38 -1.64 7.03
C ILE A 121 6.28 -0.18 7.48
N GLU A 122 5.06 0.30 7.68
CA GLU A 122 4.82 1.62 8.24
C GLU A 122 5.27 1.64 9.70
N MET A 123 6.43 2.25 9.98
CA MET A 123 6.99 2.31 11.34
C MET A 123 6.38 3.47 12.15
N ASN A 124 6.24 4.63 11.51
CA ASN A 124 5.52 5.79 12.03
C ASN A 124 4.25 6.01 11.22
N PHE A 125 3.21 6.51 11.88
CA PHE A 125 1.96 6.79 11.19
C PHE A 125 2.15 7.75 10.00
N GLY A 126 1.59 7.39 8.86
CA GLY A 126 1.73 8.05 7.57
C GLY A 126 3.10 7.89 6.91
N ASP A 127 3.97 6.99 7.39
CA ASP A 127 5.14 6.58 6.61
C ASP A 127 4.63 5.86 5.36
N TRP A 128 5.10 6.28 4.19
CA TRP A 128 4.70 5.71 2.90
C TRP A 128 5.88 5.02 2.26
N ALA A 129 5.61 3.93 1.54
CA ALA A 129 6.64 3.25 0.78
C ALA A 129 7.31 4.24 -0.19
N PRO A 130 8.66 4.33 -0.25
CA PRO A 130 9.34 5.23 -1.17
C PRO A 130 9.04 4.85 -2.62
N LEU A 131 8.31 5.70 -3.35
CA LEU A 131 7.84 5.39 -4.70
C LEU A 131 8.98 5.01 -5.67
N ALA A 132 10.13 5.67 -5.56
CA ALA A 132 11.29 5.37 -6.39
C ALA A 132 11.83 3.95 -6.13
N GLU A 133 11.89 3.53 -4.86
CA GLU A 133 12.31 2.18 -4.48
C GLU A 133 11.30 1.13 -4.96
N VAL A 134 9.99 1.40 -4.80
CA VAL A 134 8.93 0.52 -5.29
C VAL A 134 9.03 0.32 -6.81
N ILE A 135 9.24 1.39 -7.58
CA ILE A 135 9.39 1.32 -9.04
C ILE A 135 10.67 0.56 -9.42
N GLU A 136 11.77 0.80 -8.72
CA GLU A 136 13.05 0.12 -8.97
C GLU A 136 12.94 -1.39 -8.76
N ILE A 137 12.35 -1.84 -7.64
CA ILE A 137 12.12 -3.27 -7.41
C ILE A 137 11.22 -3.88 -8.48
N CYS A 138 10.13 -3.21 -8.87
CA CYS A 138 9.26 -3.67 -9.96
C CYS A 138 10.02 -3.78 -11.28
N THR A 139 10.93 -2.85 -11.57
CA THR A 139 11.77 -2.86 -12.78
C THR A 139 12.75 -4.02 -12.76
N GLN A 140 13.36 -4.33 -11.61
CA GLN A 140 14.24 -5.49 -11.45
C GLN A 140 13.48 -6.81 -11.65
N LEU A 141 12.27 -6.93 -11.12
CA LEU A 141 11.42 -8.10 -11.31
C LEU A 141 11.05 -8.32 -12.78
N GLN A 142 10.74 -7.25 -13.53
CA GLN A 142 10.46 -7.36 -14.96
C GLN A 142 11.66 -7.94 -15.72
N LYS A 143 12.89 -7.47 -15.43
CA LYS A 143 14.12 -7.96 -16.07
C LYS A 143 14.45 -9.42 -15.75
N GLN A 144 13.98 -9.91 -14.60
CA GLN A 144 14.21 -11.28 -14.14
C GLN A 144 13.21 -12.29 -14.71
N GLN A 145 12.18 -11.86 -15.43
CA GLN A 145 11.28 -12.77 -16.12
C GLN A 145 12.03 -13.42 -17.29
N PRO A 146 12.33 -14.73 -17.27
CA PRO A 146 12.90 -15.40 -18.43
C PRO A 146 11.93 -15.23 -19.60
N GLY A 147 12.47 -14.87 -20.77
CA GLY A 147 11.68 -14.49 -21.94
C GLY A 147 10.58 -15.50 -22.25
N GLN A 148 9.37 -14.99 -22.47
CA GLN A 148 8.25 -15.73 -23.07
C GLN A 148 8.54 -16.05 -24.56
N GLY A 149 9.69 -16.68 -24.84
CA GLY A 149 10.23 -16.83 -26.19
C GLY A 149 10.81 -18.20 -26.52
N GLU A 150 10.65 -19.20 -25.66
CA GLU A 150 11.01 -20.59 -25.96
C GLU A 150 9.92 -21.50 -25.40
N LEU A 151 8.94 -21.86 -26.23
CA LEU A 151 8.26 -23.17 -26.30
C LEU A 151 7.06 -23.07 -27.25
N GLU A 152 7.36 -23.27 -28.53
CA GLU A 152 6.53 -23.83 -29.62
C GLU A 152 7.35 -23.54 -30.89
N GLN A 153 8.24 -24.41 -31.37
CA GLN A 153 7.99 -25.68 -32.07
C GLN A 153 9.37 -26.20 -32.60
N PRO A 154 9.51 -27.44 -33.11
CA PRO A 154 8.48 -28.33 -33.66
C PRO A 154 8.25 -29.65 -32.90
#